data_AF-A0A2E2N3E8-F1
#
_entry.id   AF-A0A2E2N3E8-F1
#
_cell.length_a   1.000
_cell.length_b   1.000
_cell.length_c   1.000
_cell.angle_alpha   90.00
_cell.angle_beta   90.00
_cell.angle_gamma   90.00
#
_symmetry.space_group_name_H-M   'P 1'
#
loop_
_entity.id
_entity.type
_entity.pdbx_description
1 polymer ?
#
loop_
_entity_poly.entity_id
_entity_poly.type
_entity_poly.pdbx_seq_one_letter_code
_entity_poly.pdbx_strand_id
1 'polypeptide(L)'
;MTIMTSRAEIREHLARPYCPTRIPSEDAVRVEEIKRLLKAHNAVLVAHYYTDDAIQQLAEETGGCVADSLEMARFGARHEADTLVVAGVRFMGETAKILSPEKRVLMPTLEATCSLDVGCPEDEFAAFCDAHPDRTVVVYANTSAAVKARADWVVTSSIAVDVIEHLKAKGEKILWAPDKHLGGYIQKQTGADMLLWDGACIVHEEFKAKGVEDLKSVYPDAAVLVHPESPEA
;
A
#
# COMPACT_ATOMS: atom_id res chain seq x y z
N MET A 1 19.47 29.05 8.65
CA MET A 1 20.83 28.47 8.60
C MET A 1 20.68 27.13 7.89
N THR A 2 20.85 27.14 6.56
CA THR A 2 20.60 25.94 5.73
C THR A 2 21.74 24.96 5.98
N ILE A 3 21.41 23.77 6.48
CA ILE A 3 22.37 22.67 6.58
C ILE A 3 22.69 22.25 5.14
N MET A 4 23.79 22.78 4.60
CA MET A 4 24.37 22.24 3.37
C MET A 4 25.12 20.97 3.74
N THR A 5 24.40 19.84 3.81
CA THR A 5 25.03 18.53 3.91
C THR A 5 25.89 18.34 2.67
N SER A 6 27.19 18.15 2.86
CA SER A 6 28.15 18.00 1.77
C SER A 6 27.92 16.71 1.00
N ARG A 7 28.31 16.67 -0.28
CA ARG A 7 28.24 15.46 -1.11
C ARG A 7 28.94 14.26 -0.46
N ALA A 8 30.01 14.52 0.30
CA ALA A 8 30.75 13.50 1.03
C ALA A 8 29.92 12.90 2.18
N GLU A 9 29.22 13.73 2.97
CA GLU A 9 28.36 13.27 4.06
C GLU A 9 27.15 12.49 3.54
N ILE A 10 26.54 12.91 2.42
CA ILE A 10 25.45 12.15 1.77
C ILE A 10 25.96 10.78 1.31
N ARG A 11 27.16 10.74 0.72
CA ARG A 11 27.78 9.48 0.29
C ARG A 11 28.10 8.57 1.46
N GLU A 12 28.68 9.09 2.52
CA GLU A 12 28.98 8.32 3.72
C GLU A 12 27.73 7.77 4.38
N HIS A 13 26.66 8.57 4.47
CA HIS A 13 25.38 8.14 5.03
C HIS A 13 24.75 7.01 4.22
N LEU A 14 24.66 7.17 2.90
CA LEU A 14 24.02 6.19 2.00
C LEU A 14 24.91 4.98 1.68
N ALA A 15 26.22 5.07 1.89
CA ALA A 15 27.14 3.93 1.75
C ALA A 15 27.07 2.96 2.93
N ARG A 16 26.39 3.33 4.03
CA ARG A 16 26.16 2.40 5.14
C ARG A 16 25.25 1.28 4.65
N PRO A 17 25.70 0.02 4.67
CA PRO A 17 24.83 -1.09 4.31
C PRO A 17 23.64 -1.07 5.26
N TYR A 18 22.45 -1.24 4.70
CA TYR A 18 21.26 -1.45 5.50
C TYR A 18 21.50 -2.67 6.40
N CYS A 19 21.44 -2.43 7.71
CA CYS A 19 21.51 -3.46 8.71
C CYS A 19 20.10 -3.56 9.29
N PRO A 20 19.39 -4.71 9.10
CA PRO A 20 18.09 -4.90 9.70
C PRO A 20 18.16 -4.58 11.18
N THR A 21 17.18 -3.83 11.66
CA THR A 21 17.07 -3.49 13.06
C THR A 21 16.96 -4.80 13.84
N ARG A 22 17.99 -5.10 14.64
CA ARG A 22 17.93 -6.26 15.53
C ARG A 22 16.86 -5.99 16.55
N ILE A 23 16.00 -6.98 16.79
CA ILE A 23 15.06 -6.91 17.88
C ILE A 23 15.85 -6.68 19.18
N PRO A 24 15.59 -5.58 19.91
CA PRO A 24 16.29 -5.29 21.15
C PRO A 24 16.20 -6.48 22.11
N SER A 25 17.29 -6.79 22.83
CA SER A 25 17.31 -7.93 23.76
C SER A 25 16.23 -7.82 24.85
N GLU A 26 15.82 -6.60 25.19
CA GLU A 26 14.72 -6.33 26.12
C GLU A 26 13.35 -6.80 25.60
N ASP A 27 13.17 -6.90 24.28
CA ASP A 27 11.95 -7.40 23.64
C ASP A 27 11.94 -8.92 23.46
N ALA A 28 13.03 -9.64 23.76
CA ALA A 28 13.13 -11.08 23.54
C ALA A 28 12.01 -11.86 24.25
N VAL A 29 11.65 -11.47 25.47
CA VAL A 29 10.52 -12.07 26.22
C VAL A 29 9.20 -11.86 25.50
N ARG A 30 8.99 -10.66 24.92
CA ARG A 30 7.78 -10.28 24.20
C ARG A 30 7.67 -11.04 22.87
N VAL A 31 8.78 -11.21 22.16
CA VAL A 31 8.85 -12.01 20.92
C VAL A 31 8.44 -13.46 21.20
N GLU A 32 9.04 -14.11 22.20
CA GLU A 32 8.70 -15.49 22.53
C GLU A 32 7.24 -15.65 22.97
N GLU A 33 6.70 -14.65 23.68
CA GLU A 33 5.28 -14.63 24.02
C GLU A 33 4.39 -14.51 22.77
N ILE A 34 4.73 -13.65 21.80
CA ILE A 34 3.99 -13.55 20.53
C ILE A 34 4.03 -14.89 19.79
N LYS A 35 5.21 -15.52 19.66
CA LYS A 35 5.36 -16.83 19.00
C LYS A 35 4.49 -17.90 19.67
N ARG A 36 4.43 -17.90 21.00
CA ARG A 36 3.58 -18.82 21.78
C ARG A 36 2.10 -18.55 21.54
N LEU A 37 1.68 -17.28 21.53
CA LEU A 37 0.29 -16.88 21.32
C LEU A 37 -0.19 -17.18 19.90
N LEU A 38 0.66 -16.97 18.89
CA LEU A 38 0.33 -17.31 17.50
C LEU A 38 0.00 -18.80 17.38
N LYS A 39 0.82 -19.68 17.96
CA LYS A 39 0.56 -21.13 18.00
C LYS A 39 -0.70 -21.47 18.78
N ALA A 40 -0.87 -20.91 19.98
CA ALA A 40 -2.02 -21.18 20.84
C ALA A 40 -3.37 -20.79 20.21
N HIS A 41 -3.37 -19.79 19.33
CA HIS A 41 -4.56 -19.30 18.66
C HIS A 41 -4.72 -19.76 17.20
N ASN A 42 -3.92 -20.75 16.76
CA ASN A 42 -3.83 -21.17 15.36
C ASN A 42 -3.79 -19.95 14.42
N ALA A 43 -2.85 -19.04 14.69
CA ALA A 43 -2.74 -17.75 14.05
C ALA A 43 -1.45 -17.62 13.23
N VAL A 44 -1.54 -16.90 12.11
CA VAL A 44 -0.38 -16.53 11.29
C VAL A 44 -0.26 -15.01 11.19
N LEU A 45 0.96 -14.49 11.24
CA LEU A 45 1.28 -13.07 11.12
C LEU A 45 1.70 -12.76 9.69
N VAL A 46 1.08 -11.77 9.04
CA VAL A 46 1.53 -11.21 7.77
C VAL A 46 1.91 -9.75 7.97
N ALA A 47 2.98 -9.31 7.32
CA ALA A 47 3.52 -7.97 7.48
C ALA A 47 3.70 -7.27 6.14
N HIS A 48 3.33 -5.99 6.07
CA HIS A 48 3.57 -5.17 4.89
C HIS A 48 5.04 -4.73 4.82
N TYR A 49 5.56 -4.46 3.62
CA TYR A 49 6.93 -3.97 3.41
C TYR A 49 7.30 -2.69 4.19
N TYR A 50 6.31 -1.92 4.62
CA TYR A 50 6.49 -0.65 5.34
C TYR A 50 6.42 -0.80 6.86
N THR A 51 6.30 -2.02 7.37
CA THR A 51 6.38 -2.29 8.82
C THR A 51 7.83 -2.28 9.30
N ASP A 52 8.02 -2.10 10.61
CA ASP A 52 9.35 -2.18 11.22
C ASP A 52 10.02 -3.55 10.97
N ASP A 53 11.33 -3.55 10.76
CA ASP A 53 12.13 -4.75 10.48
C ASP A 53 11.90 -5.87 11.50
N ALA A 54 11.69 -5.53 12.78
CA ALA A 54 11.43 -6.51 13.83
C ALA A 54 10.13 -7.28 13.58
N ILE A 55 9.10 -6.60 13.06
CA ILE A 55 7.80 -7.19 12.73
C ILE A 55 7.90 -8.05 11.47
N GLN A 56 8.67 -7.59 10.47
CA GLN A 56 8.94 -8.37 9.26
C GLN A 56 9.66 -9.68 9.60
N GLN A 57 10.74 -9.61 10.38
CA GLN A 57 11.47 -10.78 10.88
C GLN A 57 10.56 -11.73 11.66
N LEU A 58 9.73 -11.19 12.57
CA LEU A 58 8.79 -12.00 13.34
C LEU A 58 7.77 -12.73 12.45
N ALA A 59 7.26 -12.08 11.40
CA ALA A 59 6.35 -12.71 10.44
C ALA A 59 7.03 -13.91 9.75
N GLU A 60 8.24 -13.72 9.22
CA GLU A 60 9.00 -14.80 8.56
C GLU A 60 9.36 -15.95 9.51
N GLU A 61 9.86 -15.63 10.71
CA GLU A 61 10.24 -16.63 11.72
C GLU A 61 9.06 -17.47 12.22
N THR A 62 7.84 -16.96 12.11
CA THR A 62 6.62 -17.63 12.57
C THR A 62 5.85 -18.34 11.47
N GLY A 63 6.42 -18.44 10.26
CA GLY A 63 5.80 -19.10 9.12
C GLY A 63 4.77 -18.24 8.38
N GLY A 64 4.79 -16.92 8.63
CA GLY A 64 4.04 -15.92 7.89
C GLY A 64 4.75 -15.43 6.63
N CYS A 65 4.39 -14.23 6.17
CA CYS A 65 5.01 -13.61 5.00
C CYS A 65 5.17 -12.10 5.14
N VAL A 66 6.16 -11.56 4.43
CA VAL A 66 6.33 -10.12 4.17
C VAL A 66 5.98 -9.86 2.70
N ALA A 67 4.96 -9.05 2.44
CA ALA A 67 4.47 -8.85 1.07
C ALA A 67 3.70 -7.53 0.88
N ASP A 68 3.26 -7.29 -0.36
CA ASP A 68 2.29 -6.23 -0.66
C ASP A 68 0.88 -6.59 -0.14
N SER A 69 -0.04 -5.61 -0.19
CA SER A 69 -1.40 -5.75 0.34
C SER A 69 -2.20 -6.90 -0.25
N LEU A 70 -2.09 -7.18 -1.55
CA LEU A 70 -2.86 -8.21 -2.22
C LEU A 70 -2.29 -9.60 -1.93
N GLU A 71 -0.96 -9.74 -1.97
CA GLU A 71 -0.34 -11.02 -1.68
C GLU A 71 -0.49 -11.41 -0.22
N MET A 72 -0.43 -10.48 0.74
CA MET A 72 -0.77 -10.76 2.14
C MET A 72 -2.19 -11.32 2.28
N ALA A 73 -3.16 -10.73 1.61
CA ALA A 73 -4.56 -11.18 1.67
C ALA A 73 -4.73 -12.56 1.00
N ARG A 74 -4.06 -12.81 -0.14
CA ARG A 74 -4.06 -14.12 -0.82
C ARG A 74 -3.33 -15.21 -0.03
N PHE A 75 -2.23 -14.87 0.62
CA PHE A 75 -1.52 -15.77 1.53
C PHE A 75 -2.45 -16.16 2.68
N GLY A 76 -3.03 -15.16 3.36
CA GLY A 76 -3.96 -15.38 4.46
C GLY A 76 -5.15 -16.27 4.08
N ALA A 77 -5.73 -16.08 2.89
CA ALA A 77 -6.84 -16.90 2.40
C ALA A 77 -6.44 -18.38 2.15
N ARG A 78 -5.21 -18.62 1.68
CA ARG A 78 -4.70 -19.97 1.38
C ARG A 78 -4.10 -20.67 2.59
N HIS A 79 -3.69 -19.93 3.62
CA HIS A 79 -3.04 -20.47 4.79
C HIS A 79 -4.01 -21.27 5.67
N GLU A 80 -3.54 -22.32 6.35
CA GLU A 80 -4.41 -23.21 7.14
C GLU A 80 -4.88 -22.59 8.48
N ALA A 81 -4.16 -21.59 8.98
CA ALA A 81 -4.46 -20.90 10.25
C ALA A 81 -5.87 -20.28 10.29
N ASP A 82 -6.61 -20.46 11.38
CA ASP A 82 -7.96 -19.90 11.56
C ASP A 82 -7.95 -18.40 11.84
N THR A 83 -6.84 -17.89 12.39
CA THR A 83 -6.64 -16.47 12.69
C THR A 83 -5.52 -15.89 11.81
N LEU A 84 -5.77 -14.71 11.24
CA LEU A 84 -4.78 -13.94 10.50
C LEU A 84 -4.52 -12.62 11.24
N VAL A 85 -3.28 -12.38 11.63
CA VAL A 85 -2.83 -11.10 12.18
C VAL A 85 -2.21 -10.29 11.05
N VAL A 86 -2.80 -9.16 10.70
CA VAL A 86 -2.34 -8.28 9.63
C VAL A 86 -1.60 -7.10 10.23
N ALA A 87 -0.28 -7.12 10.15
CA ALA A 87 0.58 -5.97 10.45
C ALA A 87 0.63 -5.07 9.20
N GLY A 88 -0.33 -4.15 9.15
CA GLY A 88 -0.51 -3.18 8.07
C GLY A 88 -1.55 -2.14 8.46
N VAL A 89 -2.16 -1.51 7.47
CA VAL A 89 -3.21 -0.49 7.67
C VAL A 89 -4.62 -1.04 7.47
N ARG A 90 -5.63 -0.33 7.98
CA ARG A 90 -7.02 -0.79 8.12
C ARG A 90 -7.59 -1.48 6.89
N PHE A 91 -7.49 -0.83 5.72
CA PHE A 91 -8.03 -1.39 4.48
C PHE A 91 -7.39 -2.74 4.09
N MET A 92 -6.14 -3.00 4.50
CA MET A 92 -5.46 -4.27 4.24
C MET A 92 -6.08 -5.38 5.09
N GLY A 93 -6.38 -5.09 6.36
CA GLY A 93 -7.14 -6.00 7.22
C GLY A 93 -8.55 -6.27 6.69
N GLU A 94 -9.25 -5.23 6.24
CA GLU A 94 -10.55 -5.37 5.59
C GLU A 94 -10.48 -6.23 4.32
N THR A 95 -9.47 -6.01 3.48
CA THR A 95 -9.25 -6.81 2.25
C THR A 95 -8.98 -8.27 2.59
N ALA A 96 -8.15 -8.53 3.61
CA ALA A 96 -7.91 -9.88 4.07
C ALA A 96 -9.18 -10.55 4.61
N LYS A 97 -10.05 -9.81 5.30
CA LYS A 97 -11.35 -10.31 5.77
C LYS A 97 -12.34 -10.57 4.63
N ILE A 98 -12.34 -9.73 3.59
CA ILE A 98 -13.15 -9.94 2.39
C ILE A 98 -12.75 -11.25 1.69
N LEU A 99 -11.44 -11.51 1.55
CA LEU A 99 -10.95 -12.74 0.91
C LEU A 99 -10.98 -13.98 1.81
N SER A 100 -11.11 -13.79 3.13
CA SER A 100 -11.14 -14.86 4.13
C SER A 100 -12.32 -14.69 5.09
N PRO A 101 -13.57 -14.76 4.60
CA PRO A 101 -14.75 -14.40 5.40
C PRO A 101 -14.92 -15.28 6.64
N GLU A 102 -14.46 -16.53 6.61
CA GLU A 102 -14.54 -17.46 7.73
C GLU A 102 -13.42 -17.31 8.77
N LYS A 103 -12.29 -16.69 8.38
CA LYS A 103 -11.15 -16.53 9.29
C LYS A 103 -11.34 -15.33 10.21
N ARG A 104 -10.77 -15.41 11.41
CA ARG A 104 -10.67 -14.24 12.29
C ARG A 104 -9.50 -13.38 11.83
N VAL A 105 -9.77 -12.12 11.47
CA VAL A 105 -8.72 -11.16 11.09
C VAL A 105 -8.52 -10.18 12.24
N LEU A 106 -7.27 -10.04 12.69
CA LEU A 106 -6.86 -9.12 13.75
C LEU A 106 -5.85 -8.12 13.19
N MET A 107 -5.96 -6.90 13.65
CA MET A 107 -4.98 -5.85 13.42
C MET A 107 -4.41 -5.40 14.76
N PRO A 108 -3.09 -5.13 14.86
CA PRO A 108 -2.50 -4.62 16.10
C PRO A 108 -3.16 -3.32 16.60
N THR A 109 -3.57 -2.44 15.67
CA THR A 109 -4.38 -1.26 15.95
C THR A 109 -5.22 -0.91 14.73
N LEU A 110 -6.45 -0.44 14.94
CA LEU A 110 -7.32 0.09 13.88
C LEU A 110 -7.01 1.55 13.53
N GLU A 111 -6.16 2.22 14.32
CA GLU A 111 -5.69 3.58 14.06
C GLU A 111 -4.62 3.64 12.94
N ALA A 112 -4.02 2.49 12.60
CA ALA A 112 -3.13 2.37 11.44
C ALA A 112 -3.96 2.52 10.16
N THR A 113 -3.95 3.72 9.59
CA THR A 113 -4.79 4.09 8.44
C THR A 113 -3.93 4.53 7.25
N CYS A 114 -4.57 4.69 6.10
CA CYS A 114 -3.96 5.17 4.86
C CYS A 114 -4.59 6.50 4.47
N SER A 115 -3.80 7.49 4.06
CA SER A 115 -4.34 8.79 3.65
C SER A 115 -5.26 8.68 2.44
N LEU A 116 -5.03 7.70 1.56
CA LEU A 116 -5.89 7.40 0.41
C LEU A 116 -7.25 6.84 0.80
N ASP A 117 -7.28 5.99 1.83
CA ASP A 117 -8.52 5.46 2.39
C ASP A 117 -9.31 6.57 3.11
N VAL A 118 -8.64 7.30 3.99
CA VAL A 118 -9.26 8.41 4.76
C VAL A 118 -9.71 9.55 3.84
N GLY A 119 -8.96 9.83 2.78
CA GLY A 119 -9.26 10.86 1.78
C GLY A 119 -10.35 10.46 0.77
N CYS A 120 -10.98 9.29 0.92
CA CYS A 120 -12.11 8.84 0.10
C CYS A 120 -13.27 8.35 0.98
N PRO A 121 -13.98 9.26 1.66
CA PRO A 121 -15.09 8.90 2.54
C PRO A 121 -16.24 8.22 1.77
N GLU A 122 -16.89 7.24 2.40
CA GLU A 122 -17.89 6.39 1.75
C GLU A 122 -19.09 7.17 1.18
N ASP A 123 -19.64 8.12 1.96
CA ASP A 123 -20.83 8.89 1.56
C ASP A 123 -20.51 9.86 0.42
N GLU A 124 -19.34 10.51 0.47
CA GLU A 124 -18.89 11.44 -0.56
C GLU A 124 -18.55 10.70 -1.86
N PHE A 125 -17.89 9.55 -1.75
CA PHE A 125 -17.60 8.70 -2.90
C PHE A 125 -18.87 8.13 -3.54
N ALA A 126 -19.85 7.72 -2.73
CA ALA A 126 -21.14 7.26 -3.23
C ALA A 126 -21.86 8.37 -4.01
N ALA A 127 -21.92 9.60 -3.46
CA ALA A 127 -22.51 10.74 -4.14
C ALA A 127 -21.77 11.08 -5.46
N PHE A 128 -20.44 10.93 -5.48
CA PHE A 128 -19.64 11.14 -6.68
C PHE A 128 -19.91 10.08 -7.76
N CYS A 129 -20.10 8.81 -7.38
CA CYS A 129 -20.53 7.75 -8.30
C CYS A 129 -21.94 8.01 -8.84
N ASP A 130 -22.89 8.36 -7.97
CA ASP A 130 -24.29 8.60 -8.33
C ASP A 130 -24.46 9.83 -9.25
N ALA A 131 -23.54 10.80 -9.18
CA ALA A 131 -23.48 11.94 -10.10
C ALA A 131 -22.94 11.57 -11.51
N HIS A 132 -22.31 10.39 -11.66
CA HIS A 132 -21.69 9.93 -12.90
C HIS A 132 -22.08 8.47 -13.24
N PRO A 133 -23.38 8.17 -13.38
CA PRO A 133 -23.86 6.79 -13.58
C PRO A 133 -23.48 6.21 -14.95
N ASP A 134 -22.94 7.02 -15.88
CA ASP A 134 -22.47 6.58 -17.20
C ASP A 134 -21.03 6.04 -17.20
N ARG A 135 -20.39 5.96 -16.03
CA ARG A 135 -18.99 5.54 -15.86
C ARG A 135 -18.87 4.25 -15.07
N THR A 136 -17.98 3.37 -15.52
CA THR A 136 -17.56 2.18 -14.78
C THR A 136 -16.64 2.59 -13.63
N VAL A 137 -16.98 2.16 -12.42
CA VAL A 137 -16.28 2.53 -11.20
C VAL A 137 -15.12 1.56 -10.95
N VAL A 138 -13.90 2.06 -11.06
CA VAL A 138 -12.66 1.32 -10.80
C VAL A 138 -11.97 1.95 -9.61
N VAL A 139 -11.80 1.20 -8.53
CA VAL A 139 -11.13 1.68 -7.32
C VAL A 139 -9.82 0.94 -7.09
N TYR A 140 -8.82 1.68 -6.64
CA TYR A 140 -7.59 1.13 -6.12
C TYR A 140 -7.85 0.40 -4.79
N ALA A 141 -7.10 -0.67 -4.53
CA ALA A 141 -7.23 -1.49 -3.32
C ALA A 141 -7.07 -0.67 -2.01
N ASN A 142 -6.40 0.48 -2.08
CA ASN A 142 -6.14 1.39 -0.96
C ASN A 142 -7.37 2.25 -0.61
N THR A 143 -8.51 1.60 -0.39
CA THR A 143 -9.82 2.19 -0.10
C THR A 143 -10.57 1.33 0.93
N SER A 144 -11.57 1.87 1.62
CA SER A 144 -12.35 1.10 2.59
C SER A 144 -13.17 -0.02 1.94
N ALA A 145 -13.61 -0.99 2.73
CA ALA A 145 -14.55 -2.01 2.29
C ALA A 145 -15.86 -1.41 1.73
N ALA A 146 -16.35 -0.30 2.30
CA ALA A 146 -17.56 0.37 1.83
C ALA A 146 -17.37 1.01 0.45
N VAL A 147 -16.23 1.66 0.21
CA VAL A 147 -15.86 2.19 -1.11
C VAL A 147 -15.73 1.06 -2.13
N LYS A 148 -15.06 -0.05 -1.77
CA LYS A 148 -14.98 -1.25 -2.62
C LYS A 148 -16.35 -1.80 -2.98
N ALA A 149 -17.32 -1.76 -2.05
CA ALA A 149 -18.67 -2.25 -2.30
C ALA A 149 -19.47 -1.40 -3.31
N ARG A 150 -19.06 -0.16 -3.58
CA ARG A 150 -19.60 0.68 -4.66
C ARG A 150 -18.85 0.55 -5.99
N ALA A 151 -17.73 -0.17 -6.03
CA ALA A 151 -16.94 -0.31 -7.22
C ALA A 151 -17.36 -1.51 -8.08
N ASP A 152 -17.27 -1.36 -9.40
CA ASP A 152 -17.38 -2.47 -10.36
C ASP A 152 -16.08 -3.30 -10.39
N TRP A 153 -14.93 -2.63 -10.22
CA TRP A 153 -13.61 -3.24 -10.22
C TRP A 153 -12.75 -2.73 -9.07
N VAL A 154 -12.00 -3.65 -8.45
CA VAL A 154 -10.93 -3.32 -7.50
C VAL A 154 -9.60 -3.74 -8.12
N VAL A 155 -8.62 -2.84 -8.15
CA VAL A 155 -7.31 -3.08 -8.75
C VAL A 155 -6.16 -2.77 -7.80
N THR A 156 -4.97 -3.29 -8.09
CA THR A 156 -3.70 -2.83 -7.52
C THR A 156 -2.92 -2.02 -8.55
N SER A 157 -1.88 -1.29 -8.12
CA SER A 157 -1.00 -0.54 -9.03
C SER A 157 -0.38 -1.42 -10.11
N SER A 158 -0.11 -2.70 -9.80
CA SER A 158 0.48 -3.68 -10.71
C SER A 158 -0.42 -4.14 -11.86
N ILE A 159 -1.75 -4.02 -11.75
CA ILE A 159 -2.70 -4.46 -12.81
C ILE A 159 -3.58 -3.33 -13.35
N ALA A 160 -3.48 -2.12 -12.78
CA ALA A 160 -4.40 -1.03 -13.09
C ALA A 160 -4.35 -0.63 -14.57
N VAL A 161 -3.16 -0.54 -15.17
CA VAL A 161 -3.00 -0.20 -16.60
C VAL A 161 -3.72 -1.23 -17.47
N ASP A 162 -3.40 -2.52 -17.33
CA ASP A 162 -3.98 -3.60 -18.13
C ASP A 162 -5.50 -3.67 -18.04
N VAL A 163 -6.05 -3.49 -16.82
CA VAL A 163 -7.50 -3.48 -16.61
C VAL A 163 -8.15 -2.28 -17.31
N ILE A 164 -7.57 -1.08 -17.20
CA ILE A 164 -8.11 0.11 -17.83
C ILE A 164 -8.00 0.04 -19.37
N GLU A 165 -6.92 -0.52 -19.93
CA GLU A 165 -6.82 -0.77 -21.37
C GLU A 165 -7.93 -1.70 -21.88
N HIS A 166 -8.22 -2.77 -21.12
CA HIS A 166 -9.28 -3.70 -21.45
C HIS A 166 -10.67 -3.04 -21.41
N LEU A 167 -10.97 -2.25 -20.38
CA LEU A 167 -12.24 -1.53 -20.28
C LEU A 167 -12.37 -0.46 -21.38
N LYS A 168 -11.29 0.26 -21.68
CA LYS A 168 -11.23 1.20 -22.82
C LYS A 168 -11.52 0.49 -24.14
N ALA A 169 -10.94 -0.69 -24.38
CA ALA A 169 -11.17 -1.46 -25.61
C ALA A 169 -12.64 -1.88 -25.77
N LYS A 170 -13.40 -1.96 -24.67
CA LYS A 170 -14.85 -2.18 -24.66
C LYS A 170 -15.67 -0.90 -24.84
N GLY A 171 -15.03 0.27 -24.90
CA GLY A 171 -15.69 1.57 -25.03
C GLY A 171 -16.21 2.14 -23.71
N GLU A 172 -15.74 1.64 -22.56
CA GLU A 172 -16.17 2.13 -21.25
C GLU A 172 -15.45 3.44 -20.87
N LYS A 173 -16.20 4.34 -20.23
CA LYS A 173 -15.64 5.52 -19.54
C LYS A 173 -15.44 5.16 -18.08
N ILE A 174 -14.38 5.67 -17.47
CA ILE A 174 -13.95 5.22 -16.16
C ILE A 174 -14.14 6.33 -15.14
N LEU A 175 -14.61 5.96 -13.95
CA LEU A 175 -14.47 6.73 -12.71
C LEU A 175 -13.39 6.03 -11.88
N TRP A 176 -12.36 6.78 -11.51
CA TRP A 176 -11.18 6.27 -10.82
C TRP A 176 -11.06 6.88 -9.43
N ALA A 177 -10.75 6.05 -8.43
CA ALA A 177 -10.46 6.50 -7.08
C ALA A 177 -9.43 5.60 -6.38
N PRO A 178 -8.76 6.08 -5.31
CA PRO A 178 -8.82 7.45 -4.78
C PRO A 178 -7.61 8.30 -5.20
N ASP A 179 -6.56 7.69 -5.77
CA ASP A 179 -5.28 8.36 -6.02
C ASP A 179 -5.25 9.01 -7.41
N LYS A 180 -5.22 10.34 -7.45
CA LYS A 180 -5.19 11.12 -8.70
C LYS A 180 -3.88 11.01 -9.47
N HIS A 181 -2.76 10.75 -8.81
CA HIS A 181 -1.45 10.64 -9.46
C HIS A 181 -1.34 9.33 -10.23
N LEU A 182 -1.72 8.22 -9.58
CA LEU A 182 -1.86 6.92 -10.22
C LEU A 182 -2.92 6.99 -11.32
N GLY A 183 -4.06 7.65 -11.07
CA GLY A 183 -5.09 7.87 -12.08
C GLY A 183 -4.55 8.63 -13.31
N GLY A 184 -3.82 9.72 -13.08
CA GLY A 184 -3.20 10.51 -14.14
C GLY A 184 -2.10 9.75 -14.89
N TYR A 185 -1.31 8.92 -14.20
CA TYR A 185 -0.36 8.00 -14.83
C TYR A 185 -1.06 7.01 -15.75
N ILE A 186 -2.11 6.32 -15.27
CA ILE A 186 -2.88 5.36 -16.06
C ILE A 186 -3.52 6.06 -17.26
N GLN A 187 -4.09 7.24 -17.08
CA GLN A 187 -4.69 8.02 -18.16
C GLN A 187 -3.67 8.36 -19.25
N LYS A 188 -2.43 8.69 -18.89
CA LYS A 188 -1.33 8.93 -19.86
C LYS A 188 -0.88 7.67 -20.59
N GLN A 189 -0.76 6.55 -19.87
CA GLN A 189 -0.34 5.28 -20.48
C GLN A 189 -1.40 4.76 -21.46
N THR A 190 -2.67 4.82 -21.07
CA THR A 190 -3.76 4.16 -21.79
C THR A 190 -4.53 5.09 -22.73
N GLY A 191 -4.54 6.40 -22.47
CA GLY A 191 -5.40 7.37 -23.16
C GLY A 191 -6.90 7.13 -22.96
N ALA A 192 -7.31 6.51 -21.85
CA ALA A 192 -8.72 6.29 -21.51
C ALA A 192 -9.43 7.58 -21.06
N ASP A 193 -10.75 7.65 -21.24
CA ASP A 193 -11.60 8.70 -20.65
C ASP A 193 -11.82 8.37 -19.17
N MET A 194 -11.05 9.04 -18.30
CA MET A 194 -11.07 8.83 -16.86
C MET A 194 -11.49 10.10 -16.13
N LEU A 195 -12.44 9.95 -15.21
CA LEU A 195 -12.80 10.95 -14.21
C LEU A 195 -12.14 10.53 -12.88
N LEU A 196 -11.30 11.39 -12.31
CA LEU A 196 -10.47 11.04 -11.17
C LEU A 196 -11.03 11.65 -9.87
N TRP A 197 -11.06 10.87 -8.80
CA TRP A 197 -11.21 11.37 -7.43
C TRP A 197 -9.97 12.16 -7.02
N ASP A 198 -10.16 13.29 -6.32
CA ASP A 198 -9.07 14.19 -5.91
C ASP A 198 -8.46 13.77 -4.56
N GLY A 199 -7.92 12.56 -4.50
CA GLY A 199 -7.14 12.05 -3.37
C GLY A 199 -5.68 11.81 -3.75
N ALA A 200 -4.80 11.77 -2.75
CA ALA A 200 -3.37 11.51 -2.93
C ALA A 200 -2.74 10.85 -1.70
N CYS A 201 -1.64 10.13 -1.92
CA CYS A 201 -0.81 9.58 -0.86
C CYS A 201 0.12 10.66 -0.30
N ILE A 202 -0.07 11.03 0.98
CA ILE A 202 0.73 12.10 1.61
C ILE A 202 2.22 11.78 1.60
N VAL A 203 2.58 10.49 1.73
CA VAL A 203 3.99 10.05 1.72
C VAL A 203 4.60 10.26 0.33
N HIS A 204 3.85 9.95 -0.73
CA HIS A 204 4.35 10.11 -2.08
C HIS A 204 4.37 11.59 -2.52
N GLU A 205 3.52 12.45 -1.96
CA GLU A 205 3.58 13.90 -2.17
C GLU A 205 4.79 14.59 -1.50
N GLU A 206 5.42 13.96 -0.51
CA GLU A 206 6.61 14.50 0.15
C GLU A 206 7.85 14.47 -0.76
N PHE A 207 7.90 13.55 -1.74
CA PHE A 207 9.01 13.49 -2.69
C PHE A 207 8.95 14.67 -3.67
N LYS A 208 10.03 15.45 -3.73
CA LYS A 208 10.17 16.60 -4.63
C LYS A 208 11.20 16.31 -5.71
N ALA A 209 10.92 16.71 -6.95
CA ALA A 209 11.85 16.55 -8.08
C ALA A 209 13.26 17.07 -7.76
N LYS A 210 13.35 18.21 -7.07
CA LYS A 210 14.62 18.80 -6.63
C LYS A 210 15.45 17.85 -5.75
N GLY A 211 14.83 17.10 -4.84
CA GLY A 211 15.56 16.15 -4.00
C GLY A 211 16.16 15.00 -4.81
N VAL A 212 15.45 14.55 -5.85
CA VAL A 212 15.94 13.55 -6.80
C VAL A 212 17.10 14.10 -7.64
N GLU A 213 16.99 15.33 -8.14
CA GLU A 213 18.05 16.02 -8.87
C GLU A 213 19.32 16.21 -8.02
N ASP A 214 19.14 16.62 -6.76
CA ASP A 214 20.23 16.79 -5.80
C ASP A 214 20.96 15.45 -5.57
N LEU A 215 20.22 14.34 -5.40
CA LEU A 215 20.80 12.99 -5.27
C LEU A 215 21.48 12.51 -6.56
N LYS A 216 20.91 12.78 -7.73
CA LYS A 216 21.54 12.49 -9.03
C LYS A 216 22.84 13.26 -9.22
N SER A 217 22.97 14.46 -8.67
CA SER A 217 24.24 15.21 -8.69
C SER A 217 25.34 14.53 -7.85
N VAL A 218 24.96 13.75 -6.85
CA VAL A 218 25.86 12.96 -6.00
C VAL A 218 26.16 11.59 -6.62
N TYR A 219 25.15 10.97 -7.23
CA TYR A 219 25.21 9.66 -7.90
C TYR A 219 24.69 9.74 -9.34
N PRO A 220 25.52 10.22 -10.29
CA PRO A 220 25.07 10.44 -11.67
C PRO A 220 24.53 9.18 -12.35
N ASP A 221 25.16 8.03 -12.08
CA ASP A 221 24.87 6.76 -12.73
C ASP A 221 23.74 5.96 -12.04
N ALA A 222 23.22 6.41 -10.88
CA ALA A 222 22.20 5.67 -10.16
C ALA A 222 20.87 5.66 -10.92
N ALA A 223 20.22 4.50 -11.08
CA ALA A 223 18.84 4.46 -11.56
C ALA A 223 17.89 5.10 -10.54
N VAL A 224 16.78 5.67 -11.03
CA VAL A 224 15.72 6.25 -10.18
C VAL A 224 14.45 5.44 -10.42
N LEU A 225 13.96 4.82 -9.35
CA LEU A 225 12.70 4.09 -9.32
C LEU A 225 11.69 4.95 -8.55
N VAL A 226 10.54 5.21 -9.16
CA VAL A 226 9.50 6.06 -8.60
C VAL A 226 8.18 5.31 -8.63
N HIS A 227 7.46 5.34 -7.52
CA HIS A 227 6.13 4.76 -7.43
C HIS A 227 5.13 5.66 -8.18
N PRO A 228 4.17 5.12 -8.96
CA PRO A 228 3.23 5.89 -9.78
C PRO A 228 2.22 6.75 -8.98
N GLU A 229 2.22 6.66 -7.65
CA GLU A 229 1.50 7.59 -6.75
C GLU A 229 2.24 8.92 -6.56
N SER A 230 3.47 9.05 -7.06
CA SER A 230 4.27 10.28 -6.92
C SER A 230 3.77 11.36 -7.89
N PRO A 231 3.78 12.64 -7.50
CA PRO A 231 3.49 13.74 -8.40
C PRO A 231 4.43 13.80 -9.60
N GLU A 232 3.95 14.39 -10.70
CA GLU A 232 4.77 14.61 -11.90
C GLU A 232 5.83 15.71 -11.72
N ALA A 233 5.63 16.62 -10.75
CA ALA A 233 6.53 17.73 -10.43
C ALA A 233 6.68 17.93 -8.91
#